data_AF-A0A1Q7AY07-F1
#
_entry.id   AF-A0A1Q7AY07-F1
#
_cell.length_a   1.000
_cell.length_b   1.000
_cell.length_c   1.000
_cell.angle_alpha   90.00
_cell.angle_beta   90.00
_cell.angle_gamma   90.00
#
_symmetry.space_group_name_H-M   'P 1'
#
loop_
_entity.id
_entity.type
_entity.pdbx_description
1 polymer ?
#
loop_
_entity_poly.entity_id
_entity_poly.type
_entity_poly.pdbx_seq_one_letter_code
_entity_poly.pdbx_strand_id
1 'polypeptide(L)' 'MSSAGTDERAFQALTQKISRARGLSCESYKNKCLKRRIAVRMRARGVHTYDDYSRLLEALSAQAR' A
#
# COMPACT_ATOMS: atom_id res chain seq x y z
N MET A 1 -14.87 -1.07 -17.51
CA MET A 1 -15.16 -0.93 -16.06
C MET A 1 -13.96 -0.26 -15.42
N SER A 2 -14.17 0.88 -14.75
CA SER A 2 -13.11 1.85 -14.43
C SER A 2 -12.16 1.39 -13.32
N SER A 3 -10.91 1.07 -13.66
CA SER A 3 -9.86 0.66 -12.73
C SER A 3 -9.57 1.65 -11.60
N ALA A 4 -9.87 2.94 -11.80
CA ALA A 4 -9.62 4.00 -10.82
C ALA A 4 -10.39 3.83 -9.49
N GLY A 5 -11.61 3.27 -9.52
CA GLY A 5 -12.41 3.05 -8.30
C GLY A 5 -11.90 1.88 -7.45
N THR A 6 -11.39 0.84 -8.11
CA THR A 6 -10.75 -0.30 -7.46
C THR A 6 -9.42 0.10 -6.84
N ASP A 7 -8.64 0.94 -7.52
CA ASP A 7 -7.35 1.43 -7.03
C ASP A 7 -7.49 2.26 -5.75
N GLU A 8 -8.52 3.09 -5.62
CA GLU A 8 -8.73 3.88 -4.40
C GLU A 8 -9.05 2.99 -3.19
N ARG A 9 -9.92 2.00 -3.37
CA ARG A 9 -10.28 1.04 -2.31
C ARG A 9 -9.08 0.19 -1.90
N ALA A 10 -8.31 -0.30 -2.88
CA ALA A 10 -7.09 -1.06 -2.62
C ALA A 10 -6.02 -0.21 -1.92
N PHE A 11 -5.88 1.06 -2.29
CA PHE A 11 -5.01 2.01 -1.61
C PHE A 11 -5.43 2.21 -0.15
N GLN A 12 -6.71 2.47 0.12
CA GLN A 12 -7.23 2.65 1.49
C GLN A 12 -7.03 1.40 2.35
N ALA A 13 -7.29 0.22 1.81
CA ALA A 13 -7.06 -1.05 2.51
C ALA A 13 -5.56 -1.24 2.84
N LEU A 14 -4.68 -0.93 1.88
CA LEU A 14 -3.23 -0.99 2.08
C LEU A 14 -2.75 -0.03 3.17
N THR A 15 -3.23 1.22 3.21
CA THR A 15 -2.84 2.18 4.25
C THR A 15 -3.30 1.76 5.63
N GLN A 16 -4.53 1.26 5.77
CA GLN A 16 -5.01 0.73 7.05
C GLN A 16 -4.16 -0.44 7.53
N LYS A 17 -3.78 -1.36 6.63
CA LYS A 17 -2.92 -2.51 6.95
C LYS A 17 -1.53 -2.07 7.40
N ILE A 18 -0.90 -1.13 6.69
CA ILE A 18 0.42 -0.58 7.07
C ILE A 18 0.34 0.12 8.44
N SER A 19 -0.72 0.89 8.67
CA SER A 19 -0.94 1.58 9.94
C SER A 19 -1.03 0.59 11.10
N ARG A 20 -1.86 -0.46 10.97
CA ARG A 20 -2.00 -1.52 11.97
C ARG A 20 -0.71 -2.31 12.18
N ALA A 21 -0.01 -2.67 11.11
CA ALA A 21 1.18 -3.52 11.18
C ALA A 21 2.42 -2.81 11.75
N ARG A 22 2.52 -1.48 11.59
CA ARG A 22 3.71 -0.71 12.00
C ARG A 22 3.45 0.37 13.04
N GLY A 23 2.20 0.54 13.49
CA GLY A 23 1.79 1.62 14.39
C GLY A 23 2.02 3.03 13.80
N LEU A 24 2.10 3.14 12.47
CA LEU A 24 2.39 4.40 11.78
C LEU A 24 1.09 5.07 11.36
N SER A 25 0.81 6.27 11.89
CA SER A 25 -0.34 7.08 11.49
C SER A 25 -0.19 7.57 10.04
N CYS A 26 -0.59 6.72 9.08
CA CYS A 26 -0.68 7.10 7.68
C CYS A 26 -1.68 8.25 7.44
N GLU A 27 -2.60 8.48 8.38
CA GLU A 27 -3.60 9.55 8.37
C GLU A 27 -2.99 10.96 8.45
N SER A 28 -1.79 11.11 9.02
CA SER A 28 -1.10 12.40 9.08
C SER A 28 -0.51 12.82 7.72
N TYR A 29 -0.49 11.95 6.73
CA TYR A 29 0.08 12.22 5.42
C TYR A 29 -1.00 12.50 4.37
N LYS A 30 -0.84 13.60 3.61
CA LYS A 30 -1.70 13.87 2.45
C LYS A 30 -1.66 12.68 1.48
N ASN A 31 -2.84 12.14 1.14
CA ASN A 31 -3.03 10.98 0.26
C ASN A 31 -2.19 11.05 -1.04
N LYS A 32 -2.03 12.24 -1.64
CA LYS A 32 -1.22 12.45 -2.86
C LYS A 32 0.27 12.11 -2.65
N CYS A 33 0.87 12.57 -1.55
CA CYS A 33 2.27 12.29 -1.24
C CYS A 33 2.48 10.81 -0.92
N LEU A 34 1.53 10.21 -0.21
CA LEU A 34 1.59 8.81 0.17
C LEU A 34 1.46 7.88 -1.04
N LYS A 35 0.49 8.13 -1.92
CA LYS A 35 0.35 7.41 -3.21
C LYS A 35 1.64 7.45 -4.01
N ARG A 36 2.31 8.60 -4.08
CA ARG A 36 3.59 8.74 -4.80
C ARG A 36 4.71 7.91 -4.16
N ARG A 37 4.83 7.91 -2.83
CA ARG A 37 5.82 7.08 -2.11
C ARG A 37 5.56 5.59 -2.32
N ILE A 38 4.29 5.17 -2.26
CA ILE A 38 3.90 3.77 -2.49
C ILE A 38 4.20 3.38 -3.94
N ALA A 39 3.84 4.21 -4.93
CA ALA A 39 4.13 3.97 -6.34
C ALA A 39 5.63 3.81 -6.62
N VAL A 40 6.49 4.61 -5.97
CA VAL A 40 7.95 4.46 -6.08
C VAL A 40 8.40 3.11 -5.51
N ARG A 41 7.91 2.71 -4.34
CA ARG A 41 8.27 1.41 -3.74
C ARG A 41 7.73 0.22 -4.53
N MET A 42 6.53 0.34 -5.09
CA MET A 42 5.94 -0.63 -5.98
C MET A 42 6.83 -0.85 -7.20
N ARG A 43 7.25 0.23 -7.87
CA ARG A 43 8.17 0.17 -9.02
C ARG A 43 9.52 -0.45 -8.67
N ALA A 44 10.08 -0.13 -7.50
CA ALA A 44 11.33 -0.74 -7.03
C ALA A 44 11.21 -2.24 -6.74
N ARG A 45 9.99 -2.74 -6.51
CA ARG A 45 9.70 -4.17 -6.29
C ARG A 45 9.13 -4.86 -7.54
N GLY A 46 9.00 -4.16 -8.67
CA GLY A 46 8.40 -4.69 -9.89
C GLY A 46 6.87 -4.90 -9.82
N VAL A 47 6.20 -4.24 -8.88
CA VAL A 47 4.75 -4.35 -8.67
C VAL A 47 4.05 -3.12 -9.23
N HIS A 48 2.86 -3.31 -9.81
CA HIS A 48 2.12 -2.23 -10.47
C HIS A 48 0.69 -2.02 -9.92
N THR A 49 0.21 -2.91 -9.04
CA THR A 49 -1.10 -2.76 -8.38
C THR A 49 -0.96 -2.69 -6.86
N TYR A 50 -1.89 -1.99 -6.20
CA TYR A 50 -1.90 -1.91 -4.73
C TYR A 50 -2.22 -3.27 -4.09
N ASP A 51 -2.98 -4.14 -4.76
CA ASP A 51 -3.32 -5.48 -4.27
C ASP A 51 -2.08 -6.39 -4.22
N ASP A 52 -1.33 -6.44 -5.32
CA ASP A 52 -0.06 -7.18 -5.39
C ASP A 52 0.93 -6.69 -4.34
N TYR A 53 0.98 -5.36 -4.13
CA TYR A 53 1.87 -4.78 -3.13
C TYR A 53 1.40 -5.11 -1.71
N SER A 54 0.09 -5.20 -1.46
CA SER A 54 -0.48 -5.64 -0.18
C SER A 54 -0.13 -7.10 0.13
N ARG A 55 -0.23 -7.99 -0.87
CA ARG A 55 0.16 -9.41 -0.74
C ARG A 55 1.65 -9.55 -0.45
N LEU A 56 2.49 -8.79 -1.17
CA LEU A 56 3.93 -8.77 -0.95
C LEU A 56 4.28 -8.27 0.46
N LEU A 57 3.60 -7.22 0.94
CA LEU A 57 3.78 -6.72 2.30
C LEU A 57 3.40 -7.79 3.34
N GLU A 58 2.34 -8.56 3.08
CA GLU A 58 1.87 -9.64 3.93
C GLU A 58 2.91 -10.76 4.02
N ALA A 59 3.41 -11.24 2.88
CA ALA A 59 4.47 -12.22 2.81
C ALA A 59 5.73 -11.76 3.56
N LEU A 60 6.17 -10.50 3.35
CA LEU A 60 7.32 -9.93 4.08
C LEU A 60 7.08 -9.81 5.58
N SER A 61 5.88 -9.41 6.01
CA SER A 61 5.56 -9.28 7.43
C SER A 61 5.45 -10.63 8.13
N ALA A 62 4.98 -11.66 7.44
CA ALA A 62 4.95 -13.04 7.92
C ALA A 62 6.37 -13.62 8.07
N GLN A 63 7.30 -13.16 7.24
CA GLN A 63 8.70 -13.63 7.21
C GLN A 63 9.62 -12.86 8.18
N ALA A 64 9.13 -11.78 8.81
CA ALA A 64 9.83 -11.02 9.84
C ALA A 64 9.54 -11.52 11.27
N ARG A 65 9.07 -12.77 11.41
CA ARG A 65 8.85 -13.46 12.69
C ARG A 65 10.00 -14.37 13.04
#